data_AF-A0A2N3HUF1-F1
#
_entry.id   AF-A0A2N3HUF1-F1
#
_cell.length_a   1.000
_cell.length_b   1.000
_cell.length_c   1.000
_cell.angle_alpha   90.00
_cell.angle_beta   90.00
_cell.angle_gamma   90.00
#
_symmetry.space_group_name_H-M   'P 1'
#
loop_
_entity.id
_entity.type
_entity.pdbx_description
1 polymer ?
#
loop_
_entity_poly.entity_id
_entity_poly.type
_entity_poly.pdbx_seq_one_letter_code
_entity_poly.pdbx_strand_id
1 'polypeptide(L)'
;MTNKIVILSGLLLLFSIKVIASQENKFHPDTIRMQMPNGTSIEGRSTYDGKHDLADNLEIKKLLGDFLTRWTVLNITELEENKSILIKCSTIKEYDKDDQHTITLEEITTTRRISFPVDTAVALMINGHNKLELNSQIAIYFDRIDQLKELTKYDFSQILKNTDQQIRKENDWYFKSSRFVAWVKINKDNSAEMLHRNTILSPATNQIILSGGTSLENVKGEWNGTFYAKMTFQLGNKNLAKQAFSLGYEWMYDFSSGKENINHWVDLGYQRNFSKNPNKGDWYGLNLGYLVKRNGDLFEKASFRLGIEKKINDNISVVPQIYFNDIFKDAFPGIKVKVHF
;
A
#
# COMPACT_ATOMS: atom_id res chain seq x y z
N MET A 1 -17.31 -40.99 3.22
CA MET A 1 -16.45 -40.25 2.23
C MET A 1 -17.10 -38.97 1.71
N THR A 2 -18.43 -38.83 1.80
CA THR A 2 -19.24 -37.76 1.19
C THR A 2 -18.97 -36.34 1.73
N ASN A 3 -18.57 -36.20 3.00
CA ASN A 3 -18.35 -34.86 3.60
C ASN A 3 -17.02 -34.19 3.19
N LYS A 4 -16.05 -34.94 2.63
CA LYS A 4 -14.74 -34.37 2.24
C LYS A 4 -14.78 -33.64 0.90
N ILE A 5 -15.68 -34.04 -0.01
CA ILE A 5 -15.80 -33.45 -1.36
C ILE A 5 -16.50 -32.08 -1.28
N VAL A 6 -17.53 -31.94 -0.44
CA VAL A 6 -18.27 -30.67 -0.26
C VAL A 6 -17.38 -29.55 0.28
N ILE A 7 -16.46 -29.86 1.20
CA ILE A 7 -15.51 -28.89 1.77
C ILE A 7 -14.47 -28.45 0.73
N LEU A 8 -13.98 -29.38 -0.10
CA LEU A 8 -13.01 -29.08 -1.16
C LEU A 8 -13.63 -28.22 -2.28
N SER A 9 -14.88 -28.51 -2.65
CA SER A 9 -15.64 -27.73 -3.65
C SER A 9 -15.96 -26.32 -3.15
N GLY A 10 -16.28 -26.15 -1.87
CA GLY A 10 -16.48 -24.82 -1.26
C GLY A 10 -15.20 -23.97 -1.23
N LEU A 11 -14.04 -24.59 -0.99
CA LEU A 11 -12.74 -23.92 -1.03
C LEU A 11 -12.37 -23.47 -2.45
N LEU A 12 -12.57 -24.30 -3.48
CA LEU A 12 -12.29 -23.96 -4.88
C LEU A 12 -13.21 -22.84 -5.43
N LEU A 13 -14.46 -22.75 -4.96
CA LEU A 13 -15.38 -21.67 -5.33
C LEU A 13 -14.97 -20.31 -4.73
N LEU A 14 -14.25 -20.30 -3.61
CA LEU A 14 -13.73 -19.08 -2.97
C LEU A 14 -12.47 -18.54 -3.68
N PHE A 15 -11.72 -19.38 -4.40
CA PHE A 15 -10.56 -18.95 -5.18
C PHE A 15 -10.91 -18.37 -6.57
N SER A 16 -12.13 -18.60 -7.07
CA SER A 16 -12.54 -18.19 -8.42
C SER A 16 -13.10 -16.76 -8.52
N ILE A 17 -13.17 -16.00 -7.42
CA ILE A 17 -13.83 -14.67 -7.37
C ILE A 17 -12.84 -13.48 -7.51
N LYS A 18 -11.54 -13.71 -7.73
CA LYS A 18 -10.54 -12.61 -7.73
C LYS A 18 -10.34 -11.81 -9.04
N VAL A 19 -11.20 -11.93 -10.05
CA VAL A 19 -10.88 -11.37 -11.39
C VAL A 19 -11.74 -10.17 -11.83
N ILE A 20 -12.73 -9.71 -11.08
CA ILE A 20 -13.59 -8.60 -11.54
C ILE A 20 -13.65 -7.47 -10.50
N ALA A 21 -12.73 -6.52 -10.65
CA ALA A 21 -12.74 -5.11 -10.20
C ALA A 21 -11.28 -4.69 -9.93
N SER A 22 -10.66 -3.66 -10.50
CA SER A 22 -11.13 -2.50 -11.23
C SER A 22 -9.99 -2.01 -12.13
N GLN A 23 -10.20 -1.85 -13.43
CA GLN A 23 -9.46 -0.84 -14.19
C GLN A 23 -10.10 0.52 -13.88
N GLU A 24 -9.89 1.01 -12.68
CA GLU A 24 -10.13 2.41 -12.38
C GLU A 24 -8.80 3.13 -12.51
N ASN A 25 -8.83 4.28 -13.15
CA ASN A 25 -7.70 5.20 -13.27
C ASN A 25 -7.22 5.60 -11.86
N LYS A 26 -6.35 4.79 -11.25
CA LYS A 26 -5.80 5.01 -9.92
C LYS A 26 -4.86 6.20 -10.00
N PHE A 27 -5.32 7.35 -9.52
CA PHE A 27 -4.40 8.43 -9.17
C PHE A 27 -3.36 7.89 -8.17
N HIS A 28 -2.12 8.37 -8.30
CA HIS A 28 -1.11 8.06 -7.30
C HIS A 28 -1.63 8.55 -5.95
N PRO A 29 -1.68 7.68 -4.94
CA PRO A 29 -2.36 8.01 -3.69
C PRO A 29 -1.64 9.10 -2.90
N ASP A 30 -0.40 9.44 -3.28
CA ASP A 30 0.36 10.60 -2.83
C ASP A 30 0.58 11.56 -4.00
N THR A 31 -0.32 12.54 -4.16
CA THR A 31 -0.25 13.51 -5.25
C THR A 31 -0.48 14.93 -4.75
N ILE A 32 0.40 15.84 -5.14
CA ILE A 32 0.25 17.29 -4.92
C ILE A 32 0.04 17.95 -6.28
N ARG A 33 -1.05 18.71 -6.40
CA ARG A 33 -1.37 19.48 -7.59
C ARG A 33 -1.22 20.96 -7.32
N MET A 34 -0.41 21.63 -8.12
CA MET A 34 -0.15 23.06 -8.02
C MET A 34 -0.78 23.78 -9.21
N GLN A 35 -1.73 24.67 -8.95
CA GLN A 35 -2.30 25.58 -9.94
C GLN A 35 -1.42 26.81 -10.02
N MET A 36 -0.78 27.02 -11.17
CA MET A 36 0.20 28.09 -11.38
C MET A 36 -0.47 29.36 -11.90
N PRO A 37 0.09 30.56 -11.63
CA PRO A 37 -0.51 31.83 -12.08
C PRO A 37 -0.67 31.96 -13.59
N ASN A 38 0.17 31.28 -14.37
CA ASN A 38 0.12 31.28 -15.84
C ASN A 38 -0.92 30.33 -16.43
N GLY A 39 -1.76 29.72 -15.60
CA GLY A 39 -2.80 28.79 -16.00
C GLY A 39 -2.34 27.34 -16.16
N THR A 40 -1.07 27.01 -15.96
CA THR A 40 -0.63 25.60 -15.96
C THR A 40 -0.98 24.89 -14.67
N SER A 41 -1.02 23.57 -14.72
CA SER A 41 -1.13 22.72 -13.52
C SER A 41 0.04 21.76 -13.43
N ILE A 42 0.68 21.68 -12.28
CA ILE A 42 1.80 20.75 -12.04
C ILE A 42 1.32 19.67 -11.08
N GLU A 43 1.51 18.42 -11.45
CA GLU A 43 1.21 17.24 -10.65
C GLU A 43 2.52 16.59 -10.20
N GLY A 44 2.83 16.70 -8.91
CA GLY A 44 3.91 15.99 -8.24
C GLY A 44 3.38 14.71 -7.58
N ARG A 45 3.94 13.56 -7.95
CA ARG A 45 3.62 12.22 -7.47
C ARG A 45 4.82 11.73 -6.67
N SER A 46 4.75 11.81 -5.36
CA SER A 46 5.83 11.35 -4.48
C SER A 46 5.27 10.89 -3.16
N THR A 47 5.84 9.82 -2.60
CA THR A 47 5.49 9.34 -1.27
C THR A 47 5.88 10.39 -0.23
N TYR A 48 4.90 11.11 0.29
CA TYR A 48 5.14 12.07 1.35
C TYR A 48 5.24 11.34 2.69
N ASP A 49 6.45 11.24 3.24
CA ASP A 49 6.70 10.56 4.52
C ASP A 49 6.81 11.51 5.71
N GLY A 50 6.67 12.82 5.46
CA GLY A 50 6.79 13.89 6.45
C GLY A 50 8.18 14.06 7.06
N LYS A 51 9.19 13.32 6.58
CA LYS A 51 10.58 13.42 7.03
C LYS A 51 11.43 14.18 6.02
N HIS A 52 11.15 13.99 4.74
CA HIS A 52 11.86 14.67 3.66
C HIS A 52 11.04 15.86 3.19
N ASP A 53 11.71 16.97 2.88
CA ASP A 53 11.06 18.14 2.32
C ASP A 53 10.66 17.85 0.86
N LEU A 54 9.51 18.39 0.43
CA LEU A 54 9.06 18.23 -0.96
C LEU A 54 10.07 18.80 -1.97
N ALA A 55 10.79 19.86 -1.57
CA ALA A 55 11.79 20.53 -2.37
C ALA A 55 12.95 19.60 -2.76
N ASP A 56 13.36 18.71 -1.86
CA ASP A 56 14.47 17.79 -2.10
C ASP A 56 14.09 16.64 -3.04
N ASN A 57 12.79 16.38 -3.20
CA ASN A 57 12.27 15.22 -3.94
C ASN A 57 11.79 15.54 -5.36
N LEU A 58 11.51 16.81 -5.67
CA LEU A 58 10.92 17.21 -6.94
C LEU A 58 11.86 18.19 -7.66
N GLU A 59 12.76 17.68 -8.49
CA GLU A 59 13.72 18.46 -9.31
C GLU A 59 13.03 19.19 -10.50
N ILE A 60 11.84 19.79 -10.29
CA ILE A 60 10.98 20.36 -11.36
C ILE A 60 11.77 21.32 -12.26
N LYS A 61 12.51 22.26 -11.65
CA LYS A 61 13.23 23.30 -12.39
C LYS A 61 14.30 22.73 -13.33
N LYS A 62 15.07 21.76 -12.85
CA LYS A 62 16.13 21.09 -13.63
C LYS A 62 15.51 20.26 -14.76
N LEU A 63 14.56 19.39 -14.43
CA LEU A 63 13.89 18.52 -15.41
C LEU A 63 13.18 19.33 -16.51
N LEU A 64 12.50 20.42 -16.14
CA LEU A 64 11.86 21.32 -17.09
C LEU A 64 12.89 22.07 -17.96
N GLY A 65 14.00 22.53 -17.37
CA GLY A 65 15.09 23.18 -18.12
C GLY A 65 15.74 22.25 -19.14
N ASP A 66 16.02 21.00 -18.75
CA ASP A 66 16.56 19.98 -19.63
C ASP A 66 15.60 19.68 -20.80
N PHE A 67 14.31 19.56 -20.49
CA PHE A 67 13.27 19.39 -21.51
C PHE A 67 13.24 20.56 -22.50
N LEU A 68 13.18 21.80 -22.01
CA LEU A 68 13.07 22.99 -22.87
C LEU A 68 14.32 23.18 -23.75
N THR A 69 15.51 22.83 -23.23
CA THR A 69 16.75 22.86 -24.00
C THR A 69 16.67 21.89 -25.18
N ARG A 70 16.22 20.66 -24.94
CA ARG A 70 16.04 19.64 -25.99
C ARG A 70 14.93 20.00 -26.96
N TRP A 71 13.81 20.51 -26.46
CA TRP A 71 12.70 20.98 -27.28
C TRP A 71 13.15 22.04 -28.29
N THR A 72 14.01 22.96 -27.86
CA THR A 72 14.59 24.01 -28.72
C THR A 72 15.46 23.41 -29.82
N VAL A 73 16.27 22.39 -29.51
CA VAL A 73 17.13 21.70 -30.49
C VAL A 73 16.30 20.96 -31.54
N LEU A 74 15.16 20.37 -31.15
CA LEU A 74 14.26 19.67 -32.05
C LEU A 74 13.48 20.60 -33.00
N ASN A 75 13.52 21.92 -32.77
CA ASN A 75 12.85 22.93 -33.59
C ASN A 75 11.35 22.66 -33.84
N ILE A 76 10.66 22.11 -32.84
CA ILE A 76 9.21 21.87 -32.89
C ILE A 76 8.53 23.21 -32.60
N THR A 77 8.06 23.86 -33.65
CA THR A 77 7.63 25.27 -33.57
C THR A 77 6.32 25.45 -32.81
N GLU A 78 5.29 24.63 -33.04
CA GLU A 78 4.00 24.75 -32.35
C GLU A 78 3.26 23.42 -32.22
N LEU A 79 2.49 23.26 -31.13
CA LEU A 79 1.54 22.16 -30.96
C LEU A 79 0.24 22.52 -31.68
N GLU A 80 -0.40 21.56 -32.36
CA GLU A 80 -1.68 21.82 -33.04
C GLU A 80 -2.77 22.21 -32.02
N GLU A 81 -3.43 23.36 -32.22
CA GLU A 81 -4.41 23.91 -31.27
C GLU A 81 -5.62 22.99 -31.01
N ASN A 82 -5.95 22.11 -31.97
CA ASN A 82 -7.10 21.21 -31.89
C ASN A 82 -6.76 19.80 -31.38
N LYS A 83 -5.50 19.53 -31.02
CA LYS A 83 -5.07 18.22 -30.52
C LYS A 83 -4.53 18.34 -29.10
N SER A 84 -4.99 17.43 -28.24
CA SER A 84 -4.36 17.20 -26.95
C SER A 84 -3.17 16.28 -27.14
N ILE A 85 -1.98 16.71 -26.72
CA ILE A 85 -0.74 15.96 -26.90
C ILE A 85 -0.15 15.57 -25.54
N LEU A 86 0.21 14.29 -25.42
CA LEU A 86 1.02 13.73 -24.35
C LEU A 86 2.48 13.70 -24.81
N ILE A 87 3.33 14.43 -24.11
CA ILE A 87 4.77 14.44 -24.29
C ILE A 87 5.38 13.61 -23.16
N LYS A 88 6.03 12.47 -23.45
CA LYS A 88 6.76 11.72 -22.41
C LYS A 88 8.27 11.84 -22.61
N CYS A 89 8.95 12.20 -21.54
CA CYS A 89 10.40 12.17 -21.44
C CYS A 89 10.84 10.88 -20.75
N SER A 90 11.65 10.06 -21.41
CA SER A 90 12.23 8.86 -20.82
C SER A 90 13.75 8.85 -20.98
N THR A 91 14.45 8.33 -19.97
CA THR A 91 15.88 8.05 -20.05
C THR A 91 16.06 6.54 -20.11
N ILE A 92 16.61 6.05 -21.21
CA ILE A 92 16.99 4.65 -21.40
C ILE A 92 18.44 4.53 -20.93
N LYS A 93 18.64 3.79 -19.83
CA LYS A 93 19.97 3.42 -19.35
C LYS A 93 20.36 2.10 -19.98
N GLU A 94 21.30 2.11 -20.91
CA GLU A 94 21.95 0.90 -21.38
C GLU A 94 23.23 0.69 -20.57
N TYR A 95 23.46 -0.54 -20.10
CA TYR A 95 24.70 -0.89 -19.40
C TYR A 95 25.87 -0.58 -20.34
N ASP A 96 26.83 0.23 -19.89
CA ASP A 96 28.00 0.71 -20.64
C ASP A 96 27.77 1.75 -21.76
N LYS A 97 26.61 2.43 -21.83
CA LYS A 97 26.41 3.56 -22.76
C LYS A 97 25.92 4.81 -22.06
N ASP A 98 26.14 5.94 -22.72
CA ASP A 98 25.56 7.23 -22.34
C ASP A 98 24.04 7.14 -22.25
N ASP A 99 23.47 7.79 -21.23
CA ASP A 99 22.03 7.87 -21.01
C ASP A 99 21.32 8.44 -22.25
N GLN A 100 20.51 7.61 -22.92
CA GLN A 100 19.72 8.06 -24.07
C GLN A 100 18.41 8.66 -23.60
N HIS A 101 18.15 9.91 -23.98
CA HIS A 101 16.91 10.57 -23.65
C HIS A 101 15.96 10.62 -24.85
N THR A 102 14.76 10.09 -24.67
CA THR A 102 13.73 10.04 -25.70
C THR A 102 12.58 10.97 -25.33
N ILE A 103 12.07 11.71 -26.31
CA ILE A 103 10.82 12.47 -26.23
C ILE A 103 9.82 11.80 -27.16
N THR A 104 8.69 11.35 -26.62
CA THR A 104 7.59 10.75 -27.41
C THR A 104 6.37 11.67 -27.39
N LEU A 105 5.68 11.76 -28.52
CA LEU A 105 4.48 12.56 -28.73
C LEU A 105 3.32 11.61 -29.03
N GLU A 106 2.29 11.62 -28.19
CA GLU A 106 1.09 10.78 -28.34
C GLU A 106 -0.16 11.67 -28.33
N GLU A 107 -1.13 11.45 -29.21
CA GLU A 107 -2.40 12.17 -29.18
C GLU A 107 -3.31 11.61 -28.07
N ILE A 108 -3.95 12.50 -27.29
CA ILE A 108 -4.86 12.17 -26.20
C ILE A 108 -6.30 12.39 -26.68
N THR A 109 -7.13 11.35 -26.64
CA THR A 109 -8.49 11.38 -27.19
C THR A 109 -9.56 12.04 -26.30
N THR A 110 -9.24 12.62 -25.12
CA THR A 110 -10.28 13.10 -24.19
C THR A 110 -9.89 14.27 -23.29
N THR A 111 -10.84 15.20 -23.11
CA THR A 111 -10.83 16.25 -22.09
C THR A 111 -11.26 15.66 -20.75
N ARG A 112 -10.35 15.62 -19.76
CA ARG A 112 -10.67 15.11 -18.41
C ARG A 112 -11.41 16.17 -17.60
N ARG A 113 -12.72 15.98 -17.38
CA ARG A 113 -13.46 16.66 -16.31
C ARG A 113 -13.44 15.78 -15.06
N ILE A 114 -12.87 16.28 -13.98
CA ILE A 114 -12.91 15.62 -12.67
C ILE A 114 -13.94 16.36 -11.82
N SER A 115 -15.09 15.74 -11.61
CA SER A 115 -16.11 16.23 -10.67
C SER A 115 -15.94 15.48 -9.34
N PHE A 116 -15.62 16.21 -8.28
CA PHE A 116 -15.67 15.65 -6.93
C PHE A 116 -17.05 15.95 -6.32
N PRO A 117 -17.71 14.97 -5.67
CA PRO A 117 -18.85 15.25 -4.82
C PRO A 117 -18.34 15.91 -3.54
N VAL A 118 -18.44 17.24 -3.45
CA VAL A 118 -18.23 17.99 -2.21
C VAL A 118 -19.28 19.09 -2.12
N ASP A 119 -19.82 19.27 -0.92
CA ASP A 119 -20.81 20.32 -0.60
C ASP A 119 -20.25 21.75 -0.80
N THR A 120 -18.95 21.87 -1.02
CA THR A 120 -18.25 23.06 -1.50
C THR A 120 -17.66 22.78 -2.90
N ALA A 121 -18.30 23.35 -3.92
CA ALA A 121 -17.80 23.31 -5.29
C ALA A 121 -16.54 24.18 -5.46
N VAL A 122 -15.39 23.70 -4.98
CA VAL A 122 -14.10 24.21 -5.45
C VAL A 122 -13.88 23.53 -6.80
N ALA A 123 -13.90 24.29 -7.89
CA ALA A 123 -13.56 23.78 -9.21
C ALA A 123 -12.06 23.42 -9.25
N LEU A 124 -11.71 22.26 -8.72
CA LEU A 124 -10.38 21.67 -8.73
C LEU A 124 -10.08 21.14 -10.13
N MET A 125 -9.84 22.06 -11.07
CA MET A 125 -9.58 21.74 -12.47
C MET A 125 -8.08 21.62 -12.72
N ILE A 126 -7.71 20.57 -13.46
CA ILE A 126 -6.41 20.49 -14.12
C ILE A 126 -6.54 21.32 -15.40
N ASN A 127 -5.82 22.43 -15.45
CA ASN A 127 -5.81 23.31 -16.62
C ASN A 127 -4.74 22.85 -17.60
N GLY A 128 -5.05 22.92 -18.89
CA GLY A 128 -4.14 22.52 -19.97
C GLY A 128 -4.68 21.36 -20.79
N HIS A 129 -4.73 21.54 -22.12
CA HIS A 129 -5.12 20.50 -23.06
C HIS A 129 -3.97 19.51 -23.34
N ASN A 130 -2.72 19.94 -23.16
CA ASN A 130 -1.51 19.14 -23.34
C ASN A 130 -0.96 18.66 -22.00
N LYS A 131 -0.23 17.55 -22.02
CA LYS A 131 0.40 16.94 -20.84
C LYS A 131 1.85 16.61 -21.13
N LEU A 132 2.76 17.12 -20.31
CA LEU A 132 4.19 16.80 -20.30
C LEU A 132 4.51 15.91 -19.10
N GLU A 133 4.92 14.66 -19.33
CA GLU A 133 5.48 13.78 -18.30
C GLU A 133 7.00 13.85 -18.33
N LEU A 134 7.58 14.61 -17.39
CA LEU A 134 9.03 14.76 -17.27
C LEU A 134 9.68 13.48 -16.75
N ASN A 135 8.99 12.77 -15.85
CA ASN A 135 9.34 11.44 -15.34
C ASN A 135 8.09 10.78 -14.69
N SER A 136 8.28 9.67 -13.97
CA SER A 136 7.19 8.99 -13.24
C SER A 136 6.58 9.82 -12.11
N GLN A 137 7.30 10.83 -11.62
CA GLN A 137 6.94 11.65 -10.46
C GLN A 137 6.35 13.01 -10.85
N ILE A 138 6.56 13.52 -12.06
CA ILE A 138 6.22 14.90 -12.41
C ILE A 138 5.49 14.94 -13.75
N ALA A 139 4.27 15.46 -13.72
CA ALA A 139 3.51 15.81 -14.91
C ALA A 139 3.11 17.29 -14.90
N ILE A 140 3.16 17.95 -16.05
CA ILE A 140 2.76 19.35 -16.23
C ILE A 140 1.67 19.40 -17.29
N TYR A 141 0.56 20.05 -16.97
CA TYR A 141 -0.56 20.29 -17.87
C TYR A 141 -0.52 21.75 -18.33
N PHE A 142 -0.61 21.95 -19.63
CA PHE A 142 -0.40 23.26 -20.27
C PHE A 142 -1.16 23.36 -21.60
N ASP A 143 -1.37 24.57 -22.10
CA ASP A 143 -1.97 24.85 -23.41
C ASP A 143 -0.90 25.25 -24.43
N ARG A 144 0.04 26.12 -24.02
CA ARG A 144 1.09 26.68 -24.91
C ARG A 144 2.48 26.42 -24.36
N ILE A 145 3.45 26.15 -25.25
CA ILE A 145 4.86 25.93 -24.89
C ILE A 145 5.44 27.14 -24.13
N ASP A 146 5.00 28.36 -24.42
CA ASP A 146 5.46 29.55 -23.69
C ASP A 146 5.08 29.56 -22.21
N GLN A 147 4.00 28.87 -21.83
CA GLN A 147 3.68 28.69 -20.41
C GLN A 147 4.76 27.85 -19.71
N LEU A 148 5.31 26.82 -20.39
CA LEU A 148 6.41 26.02 -19.86
C LEU A 148 7.68 26.85 -19.71
N LYS A 149 7.97 27.75 -20.66
CA LYS A 149 9.09 28.69 -20.54
C LYS A 149 8.89 29.64 -19.36
N GLU A 150 7.68 30.15 -19.15
CA GLU A 150 7.36 31.03 -18.02
C GLU A 150 7.57 30.32 -16.67
N LEU A 151 7.23 29.02 -16.58
CA LEU A 151 7.43 28.23 -15.37
C LEU A 151 8.89 28.22 -14.88
N THR A 152 9.87 28.36 -15.77
CA THR A 152 11.30 28.41 -15.38
C THR A 152 11.67 29.63 -14.52
N LYS A 153 10.82 30.68 -14.52
CA LYS A 153 11.00 31.91 -13.74
C LYS A 153 10.59 31.75 -12.27
N TYR A 154 9.81 30.72 -11.95
CA TYR A 154 9.31 30.50 -10.59
C TYR A 154 10.38 29.87 -9.70
N ASP A 155 10.34 30.22 -8.42
CA ASP A 155 11.19 29.59 -7.40
C ASP A 155 10.50 28.35 -6.83
N PHE A 156 10.69 27.21 -7.51
CA PHE A 156 10.12 25.94 -7.08
C PHE A 156 10.60 25.50 -5.69
N SER A 157 11.80 25.88 -5.27
CA SER A 157 12.28 25.56 -3.92
C SER A 157 11.42 26.26 -2.87
N GLN A 158 11.19 27.56 -3.05
CA GLN A 158 10.32 28.34 -2.17
C GLN A 158 8.86 27.87 -2.23
N ILE A 159 8.33 27.59 -3.43
CA ILE A 159 6.96 27.08 -3.61
C ILE A 159 6.75 25.75 -2.87
N LEU A 160 7.68 24.80 -3.04
CA LEU A 160 7.58 23.48 -2.42
C LEU A 160 7.74 23.56 -0.90
N LYS A 161 8.61 24.46 -0.41
CA LYS A 161 8.73 24.75 1.02
C LYS A 161 7.46 25.37 1.61
N ASN A 162 6.85 26.33 0.94
CA ASN A 162 5.58 26.95 1.35
C ASN A 162 4.42 25.94 1.33
N THR A 163 4.42 25.04 0.36
CA THR A 163 3.46 23.95 0.25
C THR A 163 3.63 22.95 1.39
N ASP A 164 4.86 22.52 1.67
CA ASP A 164 5.19 21.62 2.77
C ASP A 164 4.77 22.20 4.12
N GLN A 165 5.02 23.48 4.37
CA GLN A 165 4.56 24.15 5.60
C GLN A 165 3.05 24.09 5.79
N GLN A 166 2.26 24.21 4.72
CA GLN A 166 0.79 24.10 4.83
C GLN A 166 0.33 22.67 5.06
N ILE A 167 1.00 21.69 4.46
CA ILE A 167 0.73 20.27 4.69
C ILE A 167 1.08 19.90 6.14
N ARG A 168 2.20 20.43 6.70
CA ARG A 168 2.67 20.13 8.06
C ARG A 168 1.91 20.85 9.18
N LYS A 169 1.23 21.97 8.89
CA LYS A 169 0.50 22.78 9.89
C LYS A 169 -0.65 22.01 10.57
N GLU A 170 -1.14 20.92 9.97
CA GLU A 170 -2.10 20.03 10.62
C GLU A 170 -1.38 19.14 11.65
N ASN A 171 -1.51 19.48 12.93
CA ASN A 171 -0.88 18.82 14.09
C ASN A 171 -1.30 17.35 14.32
N ASP A 172 -2.06 16.75 13.43
CA ASP A 172 -2.58 15.42 13.63
C ASP A 172 -1.58 14.38 13.10
N TRP A 173 -0.88 13.77 14.06
CA TRP A 173 0.11 12.70 13.87
C TRP A 173 -0.43 11.56 12.98
N TYR A 174 -1.76 11.41 12.89
CA TYR A 174 -2.44 10.46 12.00
C TYR A 174 -2.21 10.78 10.51
N PHE A 175 -2.12 12.06 10.14
CA PHE A 175 -1.98 12.50 8.75
C PHE A 175 -0.53 12.48 8.24
N LYS A 176 0.47 12.52 9.12
CA LYS A 176 1.89 12.55 8.74
C LYS A 176 2.36 11.31 7.97
N SER A 177 1.59 10.24 8.01
CA SER A 177 1.95 8.96 7.39
C SER A 177 0.85 8.38 6.51
N SER A 178 -0.23 9.13 6.32
CA SER A 178 -1.37 8.71 5.52
C SER A 178 -1.24 9.27 4.11
N ARG A 179 -1.63 8.47 3.13
CA ARG A 179 -1.64 8.90 1.74
C ARG A 179 -2.56 10.09 1.55
N PHE A 180 -2.22 11.05 0.70
CA PHE A 180 -3.11 12.18 0.44
C PHE A 180 -3.04 12.75 -0.97
N VAL A 181 -4.13 13.42 -1.32
CA VAL A 181 -4.21 14.29 -2.48
C VAL A 181 -4.36 15.72 -1.99
N ALA A 182 -3.46 16.59 -2.44
CA ALA A 182 -3.52 18.01 -2.15
C ALA A 182 -3.65 18.83 -3.43
N TRP A 183 -4.36 19.94 -3.32
CA TRP A 183 -4.48 20.98 -4.33
C TRP A 183 -4.06 22.30 -3.72
N VAL A 184 -3.12 22.94 -4.41
CA VAL A 184 -2.44 24.13 -3.93
C VAL A 184 -2.50 25.16 -5.05
N LYS A 185 -2.91 26.38 -4.73
CA LYS A 185 -2.81 27.52 -5.62
C LYS A 185 -1.50 28.23 -5.37
N ILE A 186 -0.75 28.49 -6.42
CA ILE A 186 0.50 29.25 -6.36
C ILE A 186 0.20 30.69 -6.78
N ASN A 187 0.63 31.64 -5.97
CA ASN A 187 0.50 33.06 -6.23
C ASN A 187 1.72 33.59 -6.99
N LYS A 188 1.60 34.80 -7.55
CA LYS A 188 2.68 35.43 -8.34
C LYS A 188 3.96 35.71 -7.53
N ASP A 189 3.85 35.78 -6.21
CA ASP A 189 4.94 35.98 -5.27
C ASP A 189 5.58 34.66 -4.78
N ASN A 190 5.28 33.53 -5.43
CA ASN A 190 5.69 32.18 -5.02
C ASN A 190 5.10 31.72 -3.66
N SER A 191 4.16 32.46 -3.07
CA SER A 191 3.38 31.94 -1.94
C SER A 191 2.42 30.85 -2.43
N ALA A 192 2.12 29.92 -1.53
CA ALA A 192 1.21 28.82 -1.77
C ALA A 192 -0.06 29.01 -0.92
N GLU A 193 -1.20 28.55 -1.41
CA GLU A 193 -2.47 28.51 -0.69
C GLU A 193 -3.09 27.12 -0.86
N MET A 194 -3.30 26.39 0.24
CA MET A 194 -3.95 25.08 0.23
C MET A 194 -5.44 25.24 -0.08
N LEU A 195 -5.86 24.83 -1.27
CA LEU A 195 -7.27 24.88 -1.68
C LEU A 195 -8.04 23.68 -1.15
N HIS A 196 -7.42 22.50 -1.22
CA HIS A 196 -8.06 21.26 -0.84
C HIS A 196 -7.02 20.23 -0.44
N ARG A 197 -7.32 19.47 0.60
CA ARG A 197 -6.53 18.31 1.01
C ARG A 197 -7.50 17.20 1.37
N ASN A 198 -7.31 16.04 0.75
CA ASN A 198 -8.03 14.84 1.12
C ASN A 198 -7.03 13.74 1.46
N THR A 199 -7.18 13.16 2.64
CA THR A 199 -6.37 12.01 3.03
C THR A 199 -7.02 10.77 2.42
N ILE A 200 -6.28 10.08 1.55
CA ILE A 200 -6.67 8.78 1.02
C ILE A 200 -6.39 7.75 2.11
N LEU A 201 -7.37 7.56 2.98
CA LEU A 201 -7.38 6.43 3.87
C LEU A 201 -7.82 5.22 3.07
N SER A 202 -7.04 4.13 3.15
CA SER A 202 -7.55 2.85 2.67
C SER A 202 -8.81 2.56 3.48
N PRO A 203 -9.98 2.37 2.86
CA PRO A 203 -11.17 2.03 3.62
C PRO A 203 -10.85 0.74 4.38
N ALA A 204 -10.93 0.78 5.72
CA ALA A 204 -10.87 -0.45 6.49
C ALA A 204 -12.21 -1.15 6.29
N THR A 205 -12.29 -1.90 5.20
CA THR A 205 -13.45 -2.72 4.91
C THR A 205 -13.46 -3.89 5.86
N ASN A 206 -14.64 -4.19 6.39
CA ASN A 206 -14.86 -5.50 6.99
C ASN A 206 -14.59 -6.55 5.92
N GLN A 207 -13.67 -7.47 6.18
CA GLN A 207 -13.21 -8.42 5.18
C GLN A 207 -13.00 -9.80 5.77
N ILE A 208 -13.17 -10.81 4.92
CA ILE A 208 -12.80 -12.19 5.19
C ILE A 208 -11.48 -12.45 4.48
N ILE A 209 -10.45 -12.82 5.23
CA ILE A 209 -9.12 -13.13 4.72
C ILE A 209 -8.92 -14.63 4.83
N LEU A 210 -8.63 -15.27 3.70
CA LEU A 210 -8.13 -16.64 3.66
C LEU A 210 -6.61 -16.56 3.55
N SER A 211 -5.92 -17.24 4.46
CA SER A 211 -4.46 -17.24 4.54
C SER A 211 -3.97 -18.66 4.78
N GLY A 212 -2.75 -18.94 4.35
CA GLY A 212 -2.05 -20.19 4.63
C GLY A 212 -0.60 -19.91 4.97
N GLY A 213 0.09 -20.92 5.46
CA GLY A 213 1.48 -20.73 5.84
C GLY A 213 2.17 -21.99 6.31
N THR A 214 3.46 -21.81 6.58
CA THR A 214 4.28 -22.80 7.26
C THR A 214 4.72 -22.26 8.61
N SER A 215 5.07 -23.14 9.53
CA SER A 215 5.66 -22.73 10.79
C SER A 215 6.69 -23.74 11.27
N LEU A 216 7.62 -23.25 12.09
CA LEU A 216 8.57 -24.06 12.82
C LEU A 216 8.30 -23.87 14.30
N GLU A 217 8.19 -24.97 15.03
CA GLU A 217 7.71 -24.94 16.40
C GLU A 217 8.53 -25.83 17.33
N ASN A 218 9.03 -25.26 18.43
CA ASN A 218 9.67 -26.03 19.49
C ASN A 218 8.65 -26.40 20.58
N VAL A 219 8.52 -27.69 20.86
CA VAL A 219 7.65 -28.24 21.90
C VAL A 219 8.41 -29.32 22.65
N LYS A 220 8.51 -29.22 23.98
CA LYS A 220 9.29 -30.16 24.81
C LYS A 220 10.75 -30.35 24.35
N GLY A 221 11.35 -29.34 23.73
CA GLY A 221 12.72 -29.40 23.19
C GLY A 221 12.81 -29.87 21.73
N GLU A 222 11.75 -30.43 21.17
CA GLU A 222 11.72 -30.95 19.79
C GLU A 222 11.18 -29.92 18.81
N TRP A 223 11.84 -29.79 17.65
CA TRP A 223 11.42 -28.89 16.58
C TRP A 223 10.52 -29.60 15.56
N ASN A 224 9.33 -29.05 15.34
CA ASN A 224 8.28 -29.60 14.52
C ASN A 224 7.95 -28.63 13.38
N GLY A 225 7.88 -29.14 12.16
CA GLY A 225 7.41 -28.38 11.01
C GLY A 225 5.89 -28.43 10.92
N THR A 226 5.25 -27.34 10.50
CA THR A 226 3.79 -27.30 10.36
C THR A 226 3.34 -26.64 9.07
N PHE A 227 2.17 -27.04 8.57
CA PHE A 227 1.38 -26.29 7.60
C PHE A 227 0.08 -25.83 8.26
N TYR A 228 -0.42 -24.65 7.93
CA TYR A 228 -1.72 -24.20 8.41
C TYR A 228 -2.54 -23.49 7.34
N ALA A 229 -3.85 -23.54 7.50
CA ALA A 229 -4.83 -22.74 6.79
C ALA A 229 -5.67 -21.97 7.80
N LYS A 230 -5.94 -20.69 7.54
CA LYS A 230 -6.62 -19.80 8.49
C LYS A 230 -7.61 -18.87 7.76
N MET A 231 -8.84 -18.87 8.23
CA MET A 231 -9.86 -17.89 7.86
C MET A 231 -9.94 -16.81 8.94
N THR A 232 -9.87 -15.54 8.54
CA THR A 232 -9.86 -14.39 9.45
C THR A 232 -10.96 -13.40 9.07
N PHE A 233 -11.87 -13.11 10.00
CA PHE A 233 -12.86 -12.05 9.92
C PHE A 233 -12.27 -10.79 10.53
N GLN A 234 -11.91 -9.83 9.68
CA GLN A 234 -11.32 -8.58 10.09
C GLN A 234 -12.37 -7.47 10.09
N LEU A 235 -12.46 -6.74 11.20
CA LEU A 235 -13.38 -5.63 11.39
C LEU A 235 -12.62 -4.30 11.39
N GLY A 236 -13.08 -3.38 10.54
CA GLY A 236 -12.57 -2.02 10.44
C GLY A 236 -13.31 -1.05 11.35
N ASN A 237 -12.60 -0.06 11.89
CA ASN A 237 -13.20 1.11 12.52
C ASN A 237 -12.38 2.34 12.15
N LYS A 238 -13.03 3.43 11.71
CA LYS A 238 -12.38 4.69 11.28
C LYS A 238 -11.21 4.46 10.32
N ASN A 239 -11.40 3.62 9.30
CA ASN A 239 -10.39 3.28 8.30
C ASN A 239 -9.14 2.56 8.84
N LEU A 240 -9.21 1.99 10.04
CA LEU A 240 -8.20 1.08 10.58
C LEU A 240 -8.81 -0.29 10.82
N ALA A 241 -8.15 -1.33 10.32
CA ALA A 241 -8.40 -2.69 10.75
C ALA A 241 -7.98 -2.83 12.22
N LYS A 242 -8.96 -2.96 13.13
CA LYS A 242 -8.70 -2.93 14.57
C LYS A 242 -8.83 -4.28 15.23
N GLN A 243 -9.72 -5.12 14.73
CA GLN A 243 -10.06 -6.40 15.34
C GLN A 243 -10.05 -7.47 14.26
N ALA A 244 -9.60 -8.67 14.62
CA ALA A 244 -9.63 -9.83 13.75
C ALA A 244 -9.96 -11.07 14.57
N PHE A 245 -10.94 -11.84 14.10
CA PHE A 245 -11.30 -13.15 14.65
C PHE A 245 -10.91 -14.20 13.66
N SER A 246 -10.30 -15.30 14.09
CA SER A 246 -9.79 -16.31 13.19
C SER A 246 -10.14 -17.72 13.61
N LEU A 247 -10.33 -18.56 12.59
CA LEU A 247 -10.47 -20.01 12.69
C LEU A 247 -9.34 -20.62 11.87
N GLY A 248 -8.47 -21.38 12.53
CA GLY A 248 -7.30 -22.03 11.94
C GLY A 248 -7.40 -23.54 11.97
N TYR A 249 -6.76 -24.18 11.00
CA TYR A 249 -6.48 -25.61 10.98
C TYR A 249 -4.99 -25.80 10.71
N GLU A 250 -4.32 -26.63 11.51
CA GLU A 250 -2.88 -26.85 11.42
C GLU A 250 -2.54 -28.34 11.39
N TRP A 251 -1.61 -28.70 10.51
CA TRP A 251 -0.95 -30.00 10.43
C TRP A 251 0.47 -29.85 10.97
N MET A 252 0.76 -30.51 12.09
CA MET A 252 2.07 -30.50 12.75
C MET A 252 2.75 -31.84 12.55
N TYR A 253 3.93 -31.82 11.95
CA TYR A 253 4.77 -32.98 11.71
C TYR A 253 5.71 -33.18 12.90
N ASP A 254 5.54 -34.32 13.57
CA ASP A 254 6.32 -34.78 14.69
C ASP A 254 7.22 -35.94 14.24
N PHE A 255 8.53 -35.75 14.44
CA PHE A 255 9.57 -36.72 14.11
C PHE A 255 10.27 -37.31 15.34
N SER A 256 9.83 -36.97 16.56
CA SER A 256 10.47 -37.38 17.82
C SER A 256 10.56 -38.90 18.01
N SER A 257 9.60 -39.64 17.44
CA SER A 257 9.53 -41.11 17.53
C SER A 257 10.31 -41.85 16.43
N GLY A 258 10.99 -41.13 15.52
CA GLY A 258 11.61 -41.71 14.31
C GLY A 258 10.61 -42.19 13.25
N LYS A 259 9.31 -41.94 13.47
CA LYS A 259 8.22 -42.17 12.50
C LYS A 259 7.57 -40.83 12.14
N GLU A 260 6.97 -40.77 10.95
CA GLU A 260 6.19 -39.61 10.53
C GLU A 260 4.84 -39.58 11.24
N ASN A 261 4.72 -38.73 12.26
CA ASN A 261 3.45 -38.49 12.95
C ASN A 261 2.89 -37.13 12.55
N ILE A 262 1.64 -37.06 12.12
CA ILE A 262 0.98 -35.78 11.79
C ILE A 262 -0.13 -35.51 12.80
N ASN A 263 0.07 -34.54 13.67
CA ASN A 263 -0.92 -34.04 14.62
C ASN A 263 -1.75 -32.94 13.97
N HIS A 264 -3.06 -32.92 14.23
CA HIS A 264 -3.96 -31.92 13.66
C HIS A 264 -4.59 -31.08 14.75
N TRP A 265 -4.53 -29.76 14.57
CA TRP A 265 -5.05 -28.77 15.50
C TRP A 265 -6.13 -27.92 14.85
N VAL A 266 -7.13 -27.54 15.64
CA VAL A 266 -8.09 -26.47 15.31
C VAL A 266 -7.84 -25.33 16.27
N ASP A 267 -7.64 -24.12 15.73
CA ASP A 267 -7.34 -22.92 16.51
C ASP A 267 -8.45 -21.88 16.37
N LEU A 268 -8.82 -21.26 17.49
CA LEU A 268 -9.60 -20.03 17.54
C LEU A 268 -8.69 -18.89 17.97
N GLY A 269 -8.65 -17.82 17.18
CA GLY A 269 -7.78 -16.68 17.44
C GLY A 269 -8.55 -15.36 17.50
N TYR A 270 -8.13 -14.47 18.39
CA TYR A 270 -8.52 -13.06 18.38
C TYR A 270 -7.27 -12.20 18.30
N GLN A 271 -7.26 -11.21 17.41
CA GLN A 271 -6.15 -10.27 17.25
C GLN A 271 -6.66 -8.83 17.30
N ARG A 272 -5.85 -7.95 17.92
CA ARG A 272 -6.09 -6.51 17.99
C ARG A 272 -4.91 -5.75 17.41
N ASN A 273 -5.22 -4.77 16.58
CA ASN A 273 -4.24 -3.84 16.03
C ASN A 273 -4.13 -2.60 16.92
N PHE A 274 -3.00 -2.47 17.60
CA PHE A 274 -2.71 -1.30 18.44
C PHE A 274 -2.12 -0.14 17.65
N SER A 275 -1.77 -0.36 16.38
CA SER A 275 -1.23 0.68 15.52
C SER A 275 -2.25 1.78 15.34
N LYS A 276 -1.76 3.01 15.41
CA LYS A 276 -2.53 4.18 15.06
C LYS A 276 -2.32 4.61 13.60
N ASN A 277 -1.39 3.99 12.89
CA ASN A 277 -1.04 4.29 11.51
C ASN A 277 -1.72 3.26 10.58
N PRO A 278 -2.50 3.69 9.55
CA PRO A 278 -3.17 2.78 8.62
C PRO A 278 -2.20 1.93 7.78
N ASN A 279 -0.97 2.41 7.57
CA ASN A 279 0.05 1.77 6.76
C ASN A 279 0.99 0.88 7.56
N LYS A 280 0.80 0.77 8.89
CA LYS A 280 1.61 -0.11 9.75
C LYS A 280 0.68 -0.96 10.61
N GLY A 281 0.85 -2.27 10.57
CA GLY A 281 0.17 -3.19 11.49
C GLY A 281 0.95 -3.32 12.79
N ASP A 282 0.27 -3.26 13.93
CA ASP A 282 0.83 -3.63 15.23
C ASP A 282 -0.11 -4.62 15.91
N TRP A 283 -0.10 -5.85 15.37
CA TRP A 283 -1.06 -6.89 15.71
C TRP A 283 -0.53 -7.77 16.83
N TYR A 284 -1.35 -7.89 17.88
CA TYR A 284 -1.19 -8.84 18.96
C TYR A 284 -2.44 -9.69 19.04
N GLY A 285 -2.28 -11.00 19.23
CA GLY A 285 -3.39 -11.93 19.30
C GLY A 285 -3.26 -12.96 20.40
N LEU A 286 -4.40 -13.53 20.75
CA LEU A 286 -4.54 -14.70 21.61
C LEU A 286 -5.11 -15.83 20.75
N ASN A 287 -4.51 -17.01 20.83
CA ASN A 287 -4.91 -18.20 20.11
C ASN A 287 -5.18 -19.34 21.09
N LEU A 288 -6.33 -19.99 20.97
CA LEU A 288 -6.69 -21.20 21.69
C LEU A 288 -6.81 -22.36 20.70
N GLY A 289 -5.96 -23.36 20.82
CA GLY A 289 -5.94 -24.54 19.97
C GLY A 289 -6.39 -25.80 20.69
N TYR A 290 -7.04 -26.69 19.96
CA TYR A 290 -7.44 -28.02 20.43
C TYR A 290 -6.94 -29.11 19.47
N LEU A 291 -6.38 -30.18 20.05
CA LEU A 291 -5.88 -31.32 19.29
C LEU A 291 -7.04 -32.20 18.82
N VAL A 292 -7.38 -32.09 17.54
CA VAL A 292 -8.49 -32.86 16.94
C VAL A 292 -8.06 -34.21 16.40
N LYS A 293 -6.78 -34.40 16.08
CA LYS A 293 -6.21 -35.69 15.69
C LYS A 293 -4.81 -35.84 16.27
N ARG A 294 -4.64 -36.89 17.06
CA ARG A 294 -3.38 -37.24 17.71
C ARG A 294 -2.73 -38.40 16.96
N ASN A 295 -1.47 -38.22 16.58
CA ASN A 295 -0.59 -39.26 16.06
C ASN A 295 0.73 -39.19 16.82
N GLY A 296 1.24 -40.34 17.28
CA GLY A 296 2.42 -40.40 18.14
C GLY A 296 2.14 -40.07 19.61
N ASP A 297 3.22 -39.80 20.35
CA ASP A 297 3.23 -39.68 21.81
C ASP A 297 3.66 -38.28 22.29
N LEU A 298 3.89 -37.33 21.37
CA LEU A 298 4.23 -35.96 21.71
C LEU A 298 3.15 -35.27 22.56
N PHE A 299 1.87 -35.56 22.23
CA PHE A 299 0.69 -35.04 22.91
C PHE A 299 -0.19 -36.16 23.46
N GLU A 300 -1.01 -35.80 24.45
CA GLU A 300 -2.03 -36.68 25.02
C GLU A 300 -3.37 -36.48 24.32
N LYS A 301 -4.37 -37.27 24.72
CA LYS A 301 -5.74 -37.04 24.25
C LYS A 301 -6.27 -35.74 24.87
N ALA A 302 -7.09 -35.02 24.12
CA ALA A 302 -7.69 -33.76 24.57
C ALA A 302 -6.67 -32.69 25.01
N SER A 303 -5.51 -32.63 24.35
CA SER A 303 -4.55 -31.54 24.57
C SER A 303 -5.08 -30.21 24.03
N PHE A 304 -4.80 -29.14 24.77
CA PHE A 304 -5.09 -27.76 24.40
C PHE A 304 -3.78 -26.98 24.29
N ARG A 305 -3.82 -25.85 23.56
CA ARG A 305 -2.73 -24.88 23.56
C ARG A 305 -3.25 -23.47 23.66
N LEU A 306 -2.56 -22.63 24.41
CA LEU A 306 -2.81 -21.20 24.52
C LEU A 306 -1.58 -20.46 24.01
N GLY A 307 -1.73 -19.65 22.97
CA GLY A 307 -0.64 -18.89 22.36
C GLY A 307 -0.91 -17.40 22.35
N ILE A 308 0.16 -16.60 22.47
CA ILE A 308 0.14 -15.16 22.25
C ILE A 308 0.85 -14.88 20.93
N GLU A 309 0.13 -14.46 19.90
CA GLU A 309 0.70 -14.18 18.58
C GLU A 309 1.10 -12.72 18.46
N LYS A 310 2.37 -12.47 18.11
CA LYS A 310 2.88 -11.16 17.72
C LYS A 310 3.27 -11.18 16.25
N LYS A 311 2.64 -10.32 15.45
CA LYS A 311 3.05 -10.09 14.06
C LYS A 311 4.30 -9.20 14.05
N ILE A 312 5.41 -9.69 13.51
CA ILE A 312 6.67 -8.93 13.39
C ILE A 312 6.64 -8.07 12.12
N ASN A 313 6.18 -8.66 11.02
CA ASN A 313 5.94 -7.98 9.74
C ASN A 313 4.82 -8.71 8.99
N ASP A 314 4.57 -8.35 7.73
CA ASP A 314 3.44 -8.94 7.01
C ASP A 314 3.51 -10.45 6.76
N ASN A 315 4.72 -11.00 6.76
CA ASN A 315 4.98 -12.40 6.46
C ASN A 315 5.41 -13.22 7.68
N ILE A 316 5.80 -12.61 8.80
CA ILE A 316 6.40 -13.31 9.93
C ILE A 316 5.66 -12.98 11.23
N SER A 317 5.33 -14.01 12.01
CA SER A 317 4.83 -13.85 13.38
C SER A 317 5.50 -14.84 14.32
N VAL A 318 5.63 -14.44 15.58
CA VAL A 318 6.11 -15.31 16.66
C VAL A 318 4.97 -15.58 17.63
N VAL A 319 4.85 -16.83 18.07
CA VAL A 319 3.79 -17.30 18.97
C VAL A 319 4.43 -18.10 20.12
N PRO A 320 4.82 -17.45 21.23
CA PRO A 320 4.98 -18.15 22.50
C PRO A 320 3.64 -18.80 22.88
N GLN A 321 3.70 -20.05 23.34
CA GLN A 321 2.50 -20.79 23.71
C GLN A 321 2.75 -21.75 24.87
N ILE A 322 1.68 -22.14 25.54
CA ILE A 322 1.66 -23.15 26.58
C ILE A 322 0.71 -24.24 26.12
N TYR A 323 1.18 -25.48 26.16
CA TYR A 323 0.40 -26.67 25.91
C TYR A 323 -0.11 -27.23 27.22
N PHE A 324 -1.33 -27.72 27.22
CA PHE A 324 -1.96 -28.39 28.35
C PHE A 324 -2.39 -29.79 27.91
N ASN A 325 -1.95 -30.80 28.65
CA ASN A 325 -2.47 -32.16 28.48
C ASN A 325 -3.62 -32.41 29.46
N ASP A 326 -4.52 -33.32 29.07
CA ASP A 326 -5.42 -33.99 30.00
C ASP A 326 -6.33 -33.04 30.81
N ILE A 327 -6.77 -31.93 30.17
CA ILE A 327 -7.55 -30.85 30.77
C ILE A 327 -6.79 -30.18 31.93
N PHE A 328 -5.65 -29.54 31.61
CA PHE A 328 -4.83 -28.70 32.50
C PHE A 328 -4.05 -29.41 33.61
N LYS A 329 -3.75 -30.71 33.48
CA LYS A 329 -2.92 -31.42 34.47
C LYS A 329 -1.44 -31.14 34.29
N ASP A 330 -0.96 -31.21 33.06
CA ASP A 330 0.43 -30.96 32.70
C ASP A 330 0.54 -29.81 31.72
N ALA A 331 1.48 -28.90 31.98
CA ALA A 331 1.73 -27.74 31.15
C ALA A 331 3.18 -27.71 30.67
N PHE A 332 3.39 -27.46 29.38
CA PHE A 332 4.73 -27.30 28.82
C PHE A 332 4.80 -26.10 27.88
N PRO A 333 5.90 -25.33 27.94
CA PRO A 333 6.08 -24.19 27.06
C PRO A 333 6.41 -24.66 25.63
N GLY A 334 6.08 -23.80 24.67
CA GLY A 334 6.54 -23.92 23.30
C GLY A 334 6.70 -22.54 22.66
N ILE A 335 7.44 -22.50 21.56
CA ILE A 335 7.59 -21.30 20.74
C ILE A 335 7.43 -21.66 19.28
N LYS A 336 6.61 -20.87 18.58
CA LYS A 336 6.34 -21.06 17.16
C LYS A 336 6.71 -19.81 16.37
N VAL A 337 7.32 -20.02 15.22
CA VAL A 337 7.58 -18.98 14.22
C VAL A 337 6.80 -19.33 12.96
N LYS A 338 5.83 -18.48 12.58
CA LYS A 338 4.99 -18.68 11.40
C LYS A 338 5.46 -17.79 10.25
N VAL A 339 5.39 -18.34 9.04
CA VAL A 339 5.57 -17.66 7.77
C VAL A 339 4.24 -17.69 7.00
N HIS A 340 3.68 -16.51 6.75
CA HIS A 340 2.36 -16.31 6.11
C HIS A 340 2.51 -16.08 4.60
N PHE A 341 1.60 -16.68 3.83
CA PHE A 341 1.45 -16.52 2.39
C PHE A 341 0.08 -15.92 2.02
#